data_AF-A0AAN8I8W5-F1
#
_entry.id   AF-A0AAN8I8W5-F1
#
_cell.length_a   1.000
_cell.length_b   1.000
_cell.length_c   1.000
_cell.angle_alpha   90.00
_cell.angle_beta   90.00
_cell.angle_gamma   90.00
#
_symmetry.space_group_name_H-M   'P 1'
#
loop_
_entity.id
_entity.type
_entity.pdbx_description
1 polymer ?
#
loop_
_entity_poly.entity_id
_entity_poly.type
_entity_poly.pdbx_seq_one_letter_code
_entity_poly.pdbx_strand_id
1 'polypeptide(L)'
;MAENTSNAPVASKLIFLHQLNEQPLNAKVRFLCCVVDYDEQTGCLTVEHKYPRIASGQVCTSAVVDINLILETVKRPLLQAGSWVNVIGYVQSISAVKRRVSSSRTVKQQDMRTNLPKVQAVLFWDAGALRLDKYEEAIEQHLALVVS
;
A
#
# COMPACT_ATOMS: atom_id res chain seq x y z
N MET A 1 -2.82 7.27 -35.74
CA MET A 1 -2.12 6.02 -35.35
C MET A 1 -2.95 5.41 -34.25
N ALA A 2 -3.64 4.31 -34.52
CA ALA A 2 -4.56 3.68 -33.58
C ALA A 2 -3.75 2.85 -32.57
N GLU A 3 -3.74 3.29 -31.30
CA GLU A 3 -3.21 2.48 -30.20
C GLU A 3 -4.06 1.22 -30.04
N ASN A 4 -3.39 0.09 -29.93
CA ASN A 4 -3.97 -1.23 -29.77
C ASN A 4 -4.63 -1.33 -28.38
N THR A 5 -5.90 -0.96 -28.26
CA THR A 5 -6.66 -1.07 -27.01
C THR A 5 -6.99 -2.54 -26.76
N SER A 6 -6.07 -3.26 -26.12
CA SER A 6 -6.45 -4.51 -25.49
C SER A 6 -7.48 -4.17 -24.40
N ASN A 7 -8.68 -4.74 -24.49
CA ASN A 7 -9.70 -4.67 -23.42
C ASN A 7 -9.28 -5.42 -22.14
N ALA A 8 -7.99 -5.74 -22.01
CA ALA A 8 -7.44 -6.44 -20.87
C ALA A 8 -7.29 -5.46 -19.70
N PRO A 9 -7.53 -5.91 -18.46
CA PRO A 9 -7.25 -5.10 -17.29
C PRO A 9 -5.79 -4.64 -17.28
N VAL A 10 -5.56 -3.38 -16.93
CA VAL A 10 -4.21 -2.82 -16.77
C VAL A 10 -3.38 -3.75 -15.87
N ALA A 11 -2.16 -4.07 -16.29
CA ALA A 11 -1.22 -4.87 -15.50
C ALA A 11 -0.78 -4.09 -14.25
N SER A 12 -0.64 -4.77 -13.11
CA SER A 12 -0.11 -4.15 -11.90
C SER A 12 1.41 -4.06 -11.94
N LYS A 13 1.97 -2.96 -11.41
CA LYS A 13 3.42 -2.80 -11.22
C LYS A 13 3.83 -3.40 -9.88
N LEU A 14 4.77 -4.35 -9.89
CA LEU A 14 5.39 -4.85 -8.66
C LEU A 14 6.35 -3.79 -8.12
N ILE A 15 6.13 -3.32 -6.89
CA ILE A 15 6.93 -2.26 -6.26
C ILE A 15 7.18 -2.58 -4.77
N PHE A 16 8.18 -1.92 -4.19
CA PHE A 16 8.29 -1.82 -2.75
C PHE A 16 7.29 -0.80 -2.18
N LEU A 17 6.94 -0.98 -0.91
CA LEU A 17 5.99 -0.09 -0.23
C LEU A 17 6.46 1.37 -0.25
N HIS A 18 7.77 1.62 -0.08
CA HIS A 18 8.29 2.97 -0.06
C HIS A 18 8.19 3.73 -1.38
N GLN A 19 8.07 3.00 -2.49
CA GLN A 19 7.93 3.57 -3.83
C GLN A 19 6.50 4.02 -4.10
N LEU A 20 5.54 3.79 -3.19
CA LEU A 20 4.14 4.17 -3.37
C LEU A 20 3.98 5.69 -3.59
N ASN A 21 4.76 6.52 -2.90
CA ASN A 21 4.68 7.98 -3.07
C ASN A 21 5.20 8.47 -4.43
N GLU A 22 5.99 7.64 -5.12
CA GLU A 22 6.52 7.94 -6.45
C GLU A 22 5.57 7.49 -7.57
N GLN A 23 4.53 6.72 -7.22
CA GLN A 23 3.57 6.23 -8.20
C GLN A 23 2.52 7.30 -8.54
N PRO A 24 2.12 7.41 -9.82
CA PRO A 24 1.06 8.33 -10.20
C PRO A 24 -0.28 7.89 -9.60
N LEU A 25 -1.18 8.86 -9.42
CA LEU A 25 -2.55 8.58 -9.01
C LEU A 25 -3.21 7.59 -9.97
N ASN A 26 -4.03 6.71 -9.42
CA ASN A 26 -4.71 5.62 -10.13
C ASN A 26 -3.75 4.59 -10.78
N ALA A 27 -2.45 4.61 -10.47
CA ALA A 27 -1.57 3.53 -10.87
C ALA A 27 -1.99 2.22 -10.18
N LYS A 28 -2.08 1.15 -10.97
CA LYS A 28 -2.29 -0.19 -10.44
C LYS A 28 -0.96 -0.76 -9.94
N VAL A 29 -0.89 -1.04 -8.65
CA VAL A 29 0.32 -1.48 -7.97
C VAL A 29 0.13 -2.85 -7.33
N ARG A 30 1.22 -3.59 -7.17
CA ARG A 30 1.33 -4.82 -6.40
C ARG A 30 2.50 -4.69 -5.44
N PHE A 31 2.27 -4.96 -4.17
CA PHE A 31 3.32 -4.94 -3.16
C PHE A 31 3.00 -5.92 -2.02
N LEU A 32 4.04 -6.26 -1.28
CA LEU A 32 3.96 -7.02 -0.04
C LEU A 32 4.04 -6.06 1.15
N CYS A 33 3.26 -6.31 2.19
CA CYS A 33 3.32 -5.55 3.43
C CYS A 33 2.94 -6.39 4.65
N CYS A 34 3.35 -5.92 5.82
CA CYS A 34 2.93 -6.40 7.12
C CYS A 34 1.78 -5.53 7.63
N VAL A 35 0.70 -6.15 8.10
CA VAL A 35 -0.40 -5.44 8.76
C VAL A 35 0.05 -4.94 10.13
N VAL A 36 -0.17 -3.66 10.40
CA VAL A 36 0.12 -3.03 11.70
C VAL A 36 -1.15 -2.87 12.52
N ASP A 37 -2.21 -2.36 11.89
CA ASP A 37 -3.46 -2.00 12.55
C ASP A 37 -4.61 -2.10 11.55
N TYR A 38 -5.81 -2.43 12.05
CA TYR A 38 -7.03 -2.48 11.27
C TYR A 38 -8.11 -1.62 11.93
N ASP A 39 -8.57 -0.60 11.20
CA ASP A 39 -9.68 0.24 11.60
C ASP A 39 -10.98 -0.29 11.00
N GLU A 40 -11.75 -0.99 11.83
CA GLU A 40 -13.06 -1.55 11.50
C GLU A 40 -14.09 -0.50 11.08
N GLN A 41 -13.99 0.74 11.57
CA GLN A 41 -14.97 1.78 11.26
C GLN A 41 -14.76 2.33 9.85
N THR A 42 -13.51 2.41 9.40
CA THR A 42 -13.15 2.96 8.09
C THR A 42 -12.87 1.89 7.04
N GLY A 43 -12.74 0.62 7.43
CA GLY A 43 -12.34 -0.47 6.54
C GLY A 43 -10.93 -0.27 5.99
N CYS A 44 -10.04 0.37 6.77
CA CYS A 44 -8.68 0.70 6.36
C CYS A 44 -7.64 -0.01 7.24
N LEU A 45 -6.61 -0.53 6.59
CA LEU A 45 -5.43 -1.11 7.23
C LEU A 45 -4.29 -0.10 7.24
N THR A 46 -3.61 0.03 8.37
CA THR A 46 -2.26 0.60 8.40
C THR A 46 -1.28 -0.55 8.16
N VAL A 47 -0.42 -0.41 7.16
CA VAL A 47 0.56 -1.44 6.79
C VAL A 47 1.96 -0.88 6.76
N GLU A 48 2.95 -1.74 6.96
CA GLU A 48 4.36 -1.38 6.88
C GLU A 48 5.20 -2.42 6.12
N HIS A 49 6.32 -1.98 5.56
CA HIS A 49 7.40 -2.84 5.10
C HIS A 49 8.71 -2.13 5.37
N LYS A 50 9.47 -2.60 6.36
CA LYS A 50 10.72 -2.00 6.83
C LYS A 50 11.90 -2.25 5.87
N TYR A 51 11.74 -1.80 4.64
CA TYR A 51 12.74 -1.89 3.58
C TYR A 51 12.83 -0.58 2.79
N PRO A 52 14.05 -0.08 2.51
CA PRO A 52 15.35 -0.63 2.89
C PRO A 52 15.66 -0.41 4.38
N ARG A 53 16.25 -1.42 5.04
CA ARG A 53 16.55 -1.41 6.49
C ARG A 53 17.53 -0.32 6.93
N ILE A 54 18.28 0.27 5.98
CA ILE A 54 19.40 1.19 6.23
C ILE A 54 19.00 2.65 6.00
N ALA A 55 17.78 2.95 5.53
CA ALA A 55 17.38 4.32 5.24
C ALA A 55 17.34 5.17 6.53
N SER A 56 18.22 6.17 6.58
CA SER A 56 18.28 7.20 7.62
C SER A 56 17.04 8.11 7.53
N GLY A 57 15.93 7.69 8.14
CA GLY A 57 14.81 8.54 8.53
C GLY A 57 13.94 9.17 7.43
N GLN A 58 14.23 8.95 6.14
CA GLN A 58 13.57 9.71 5.05
C GLN A 58 12.66 8.87 4.14
N VAL A 59 12.65 7.54 4.28
CA VAL A 59 11.87 6.65 3.42
C VAL A 59 10.56 6.29 4.10
N CYS A 60 9.43 6.59 3.45
CA CYS A 60 8.11 6.26 3.98
C CYS A 60 7.88 4.74 3.87
N THR A 61 7.99 4.02 4.97
CA THR A 61 7.81 2.55 5.02
C THR A 61 6.42 2.13 5.49
N SER A 62 5.44 3.02 5.38
CA SER A 62 4.06 2.78 5.83
C SER A 62 3.05 3.30 4.83
N ALA A 63 1.88 2.68 4.77
CA ALA A 63 0.79 3.09 3.89
C ALA A 63 -0.57 2.79 4.53
N VAL A 64 -1.61 3.39 3.97
CA VAL A 64 -3.00 3.08 4.28
C VAL A 64 -3.59 2.26 3.13
N VAL A 65 -4.15 1.09 3.44
CA VAL A 65 -4.81 0.22 2.47
C VAL A 65 -6.30 0.16 2.78
N ASP A 66 -7.11 0.70 1.89
CA ASP A 66 -8.57 0.67 1.95
C ASP A 66 -9.07 -0.64 1.34
N ILE A 67 -9.71 -1.48 2.16
CA ILE A 67 -10.17 -2.83 1.77
C ILE A 67 -11.68 -2.91 1.61
N ASN A 68 -12.41 -1.79 1.61
CA ASN A 68 -13.88 -1.80 1.57
C ASN A 68 -14.44 -2.55 0.34
N LEU A 69 -13.73 -2.51 -0.80
CA LEU A 69 -14.16 -3.21 -2.02
C LEU A 69 -14.08 -4.73 -1.93
N ILE A 70 -13.32 -5.27 -0.98
CA ILE A 70 -13.01 -6.70 -0.88
C ILE A 70 -13.33 -7.28 0.50
N LEU A 71 -13.91 -6.48 1.40
CA LEU A 71 -14.12 -6.81 2.81
C LEU A 71 -14.83 -8.16 3.01
N GLU A 72 -15.83 -8.46 2.18
CA GLU A 72 -16.61 -9.71 2.23
C GLU A 72 -15.77 -10.97 1.92
N THR A 73 -14.66 -10.81 1.21
CA THR A 73 -13.79 -11.91 0.78
C THR A 73 -12.53 -12.05 1.64
N VAL A 74 -12.21 -11.05 2.46
CA VAL A 74 -11.01 -11.05 3.29
C VAL A 74 -11.22 -11.88 4.55
N LYS A 75 -10.30 -12.82 4.79
CA LYS A 75 -10.32 -13.65 5.99
C LYS A 75 -9.80 -12.86 7.19
N ARG A 76 -10.54 -12.88 8.30
CA ARG A 76 -10.19 -12.18 9.55
C ARG A 76 -8.75 -12.38 10.04
N PRO A 77 -8.14 -13.59 9.98
CA PRO A 77 -6.75 -13.75 10.41
C PRO A 77 -5.77 -12.86 9.67
N LEU A 78 -6.04 -12.55 8.39
CA LEU A 78 -5.16 -11.70 7.58
C LEU A 78 -5.25 -10.21 7.95
N LEU A 79 -6.25 -9.80 8.74
CA LEU A 79 -6.40 -8.44 9.24
C LEU A 79 -5.65 -8.23 10.58
N GLN A 80 -5.09 -9.30 11.16
CA GLN A 80 -4.39 -9.22 12.43
C GLN A 80 -3.00 -8.61 12.25
N ALA A 81 -2.59 -7.81 13.23
CA ALA A 81 -1.25 -7.26 13.29
C ALA A 81 -0.18 -8.36 13.18
N GLY A 82 0.86 -8.12 12.37
CA GLY A 82 1.92 -9.08 12.09
C GLY A 82 1.66 -9.99 10.87
N SER A 83 0.46 -9.95 10.29
CA SER A 83 0.15 -10.72 9.08
C SER A 83 0.86 -10.14 7.86
N TRP A 84 1.61 -11.00 7.15
CA TRP A 84 2.22 -10.63 5.88
C TRP A 84 1.27 -10.95 4.73
N VAL A 85 0.98 -9.93 3.92
CA VAL A 85 -0.05 -9.99 2.89
C VAL A 85 0.44 -9.35 1.61
N ASN A 86 0.00 -9.91 0.49
CA ASN A 86 0.14 -9.29 -0.82
C ASN A 86 -1.10 -8.47 -1.13
N VAL A 87 -0.88 -7.29 -1.69
CA VAL A 87 -1.94 -6.35 -2.06
C VAL A 87 -1.81 -6.02 -3.55
N ILE A 88 -2.91 -6.06 -4.28
CA ILE A 88 -3.05 -5.34 -5.55
C ILE A 88 -4.11 -4.26 -5.35
N GLY A 89 -3.79 -3.04 -5.76
CA GLY A 89 -4.68 -1.92 -5.60
C GLY A 89 -4.34 -0.74 -6.50
N TYR A 90 -5.14 0.30 -6.38
CA TYR A 90 -4.95 1.55 -7.10
C TYR A 90 -4.52 2.65 -6.13
N VAL A 91 -3.45 3.36 -6.48
CA VAL A 91 -2.96 4.52 -5.71
C VAL A 91 -4.05 5.60 -5.70
N GLN A 92 -4.42 6.05 -4.51
CA GLN A 92 -5.45 7.05 -4.30
C GLN A 92 -4.81 8.42 -4.04
N SER A 93 -5.56 9.47 -4.37
CA SER A 93 -5.16 10.83 -3.98
C SER A 93 -5.12 10.92 -2.46
N ILE A 94 -4.00 11.43 -1.92
CA ILE A 94 -3.91 11.96 -0.56
C ILE A 94 -4.68 13.29 -0.56
N SER A 95 -5.98 13.24 -0.85
CA SER A 95 -6.83 14.40 -0.73
C SER A 95 -6.92 14.68 0.76
N ALA A 96 -6.06 15.59 1.23
CA ALA A 96 -6.19 16.20 2.54
C ALA A 96 -7.68 16.51 2.71
N VAL A 97 -8.32 15.80 3.63
CA VAL A 97 -9.73 16.00 3.94
C VAL A 97 -9.86 17.51 4.11
N LYS A 98 -10.59 18.18 3.21
CA LYS A 98 -10.99 19.58 3.38
C LYS A 98 -11.89 19.59 4.61
N ARG A 99 -11.29 19.58 5.81
CA ARG A 99 -11.96 19.89 7.06
C ARG A 99 -12.28 21.38 7.00
N ARG A 100 -13.41 21.70 6.37
CA ARG A 100 -14.24 22.76 6.92
C ARG A 100 -14.60 22.33 8.35
N VAL A 101 -14.70 23.31 9.25
CA VAL A 101 -15.06 23.21 10.67
C VAL A 101 -13.86 23.33 11.63
N SER A 102 -13.53 24.60 11.88
CA SER A 102 -13.35 25.27 13.18
C SER A 102 -12.64 24.54 14.32
N SER A 103 -11.52 25.16 14.72
CA SER A 103 -11.07 25.41 16.11
C SER A 103 -11.19 24.28 17.16
N SER A 104 -10.01 23.95 17.68
CA SER A 104 -9.76 23.52 19.07
C SER A 104 -9.93 22.03 19.41
N ARG A 105 -8.87 21.23 19.22
CA ARG A 105 -8.22 20.41 20.30
C ARG A 105 -7.19 19.40 19.74
N THR A 106 -6.05 19.34 20.45
CA THR A 106 -5.07 18.23 20.53
C THR A 106 -4.46 17.68 19.24
N VAL A 107 -3.52 18.46 18.70
CA VAL A 107 -2.55 18.15 17.63
C VAL A 107 -1.40 17.31 18.23
N LYS A 108 -1.44 15.97 18.23
CA LYS A 108 -0.22 15.13 18.40
C LYS A 108 -0.23 13.72 17.78
N GLN A 109 -1.37 13.14 17.36
CA GLN A 109 -1.38 11.81 16.70
C GLN A 109 -2.13 11.75 15.36
N GLN A 110 -3.04 12.69 15.09
CA GLN A 110 -3.87 12.65 13.90
C GLN A 110 -3.12 13.12 12.64
N ASP A 111 -2.07 13.93 12.77
CA ASP A 111 -1.35 14.54 11.64
C ASP A 111 -0.35 13.60 10.94
N MET A 112 0.01 12.46 11.54
CA MET A 112 0.96 11.53 10.89
C MET A 112 0.25 10.57 9.92
N ARG A 113 -1.00 10.19 10.20
CA ARG A 113 -1.81 9.35 9.31
C ARG A 113 -2.28 10.11 8.06
N THR A 114 -2.33 11.44 8.09
CA THR A 114 -2.85 12.25 6.97
C THR A 114 -1.92 12.35 5.76
N ASN A 115 -0.64 11.98 5.90
CA ASN A 115 0.36 12.06 4.82
C ASN A 115 0.83 10.69 4.32
N LEU A 116 0.24 9.58 4.79
CA LEU A 116 0.60 8.26 4.29
C LEU A 116 -0.02 8.05 2.89
N PRO A 117 0.71 7.41 1.95
CA PRO A 117 0.12 7.01 0.68
C PRO A 117 -1.07 6.09 0.92
N LYS A 118 -2.18 6.34 0.22
CA LYS A 118 -3.39 5.54 0.30
C LYS A 118 -3.54 4.66 -0.94
N VAL A 119 -3.88 3.40 -0.75
CA VAL A 119 -4.15 2.44 -1.83
C VAL A 119 -5.54 1.85 -1.63
N GLN A 120 -6.36 1.83 -2.68
CA GLN A 120 -7.62 1.09 -2.68
C GLN A 120 -7.36 -0.33 -3.18
N ALA A 121 -7.53 -1.32 -2.30
CA ALA A 121 -7.28 -2.71 -2.62
C ALA A 121 -8.39 -3.32 -3.48
N VAL A 122 -7.97 -4.13 -4.45
CA VAL A 122 -8.85 -4.95 -5.29
C VAL A 122 -8.53 -6.44 -5.17
N LEU A 123 -7.31 -6.80 -4.75
CA LEU A 123 -6.98 -8.15 -4.31
C LEU A 123 -6.11 -8.06 -3.05
N PHE A 124 -6.34 -9.00 -2.13
CA PHE A 124 -5.64 -9.10 -0.86
C PHE A 124 -5.55 -10.57 -0.45
N TRP A 125 -4.35 -11.08 -0.22
CA TRP A 125 -4.15 -12.48 0.15
C TRP A 125 -2.90 -12.70 1.00
N ASP A 126 -2.89 -13.83 1.70
CA ASP A 126 -1.79 -14.28 2.55
C ASP A 126 -0.48 -14.43 1.75
N ALA A 127 0.64 -13.96 2.31
CA ALA A 127 1.96 -14.18 1.74
C ALA A 127 2.51 -15.60 2.01
N GLY A 128 1.89 -16.35 2.93
CA GLY A 128 2.29 -17.70 3.29
C GLY A 128 3.68 -17.76 3.95
N ALA A 129 4.37 -18.88 3.78
CA ALA A 129 5.73 -19.06 4.29
C ALA A 129 6.72 -18.18 3.51
N LEU A 130 6.99 -17.00 4.05
CA LEU A 130 7.80 -15.97 3.39
C LEU A 130 9.24 -15.96 3.91
N ARG A 131 10.19 -16.02 2.96
CA ARG A 131 11.59 -15.65 3.18
C ARG A 131 11.79 -14.20 2.73
N LEU A 132 11.63 -13.27 3.67
CA LEU A 132 11.59 -11.82 3.38
C LEU A 132 12.87 -11.34 2.69
N ASP A 133 14.03 -11.87 3.11
CA ASP A 133 15.34 -11.65 2.49
C ASP A 133 15.33 -12.00 0.99
N LYS A 134 14.86 -13.21 0.66
CA LYS A 134 14.80 -13.69 -0.73
C LYS A 134 13.79 -12.92 -1.57
N TYR A 135 12.68 -12.51 -0.97
CA TYR A 135 11.67 -11.71 -1.64
C TYR A 135 12.19 -10.32 -2.01
N GLU A 136 12.86 -9.64 -1.07
CA GLU A 136 13.47 -8.33 -1.30
C GLU A 136 14.51 -8.39 -2.43
N GLU A 137 15.43 -9.37 -2.40
CA GLU A 137 16.41 -9.62 -3.47
C GLU A 137 15.73 -9.83 -4.84
N ALA A 138 14.66 -10.62 -4.88
CA ALA A 138 13.94 -10.92 -6.12
C ALA A 138 13.23 -9.68 -6.71
N ILE A 139 12.68 -8.80 -5.87
CA ILE A 139 12.10 -7.54 -6.34
C ILE A 139 13.18 -6.61 -6.87
N GLU A 140 14.30 -6.45 -6.17
CA GLU A 140 15.41 -5.62 -6.64
C GLU A 140 15.86 -6.06 -8.04
N GLN A 141 16.04 -7.36 -8.25
CA GLN A 141 16.40 -7.92 -9.55
C GLN A 141 15.33 -7.65 -10.61
N HIS A 142 14.05 -7.85 -10.26
CA HIS A 142 12.94 -7.58 -11.18
C HIS A 142 12.89 -6.11 -11.60
N LEU A 143 13.04 -5.19 -10.65
CA LEU A 143 13.02 -3.76 -10.92
C LEU A 143 14.23 -3.31 -11.75
N ALA A 144 15.41 -3.89 -11.52
CA ALA A 144 16.59 -3.62 -12.32
C ALA A 144 16.41 -3.98 -13.80
N LEU A 145 15.70 -5.08 -14.10
CA LEU A 145 15.40 -5.51 -15.47
C LEU A 145 14.36 -4.65 -16.18
N VAL A 146 13.48 -3.97 -15.43
CA VAL A 146 12.42 -3.12 -16.00
C VAL A 146 12.94 -1.71 -16.33
N VAL A 147 14.05 -1.30 -15.72
CA VAL A 147 14.66 0.04 -15.90
C VAL A 147 15.76 0.03 -16.98
N SER A 148 16.29 -1.13 -17.38
CA SER A 148 17.27 -1.32 -18.46
C SER A 148 16.64 -1.40 -19.84
#